data_AF-A0A2D9GC16-F1
#
_entry.id   AF-A0A2D9GC16-F1
#
_cell.length_a   1.000
_cell.length_b   1.000
_cell.length_c   1.000
_cell.angle_alpha   90.00
_cell.angle_beta   90.00
_cell.angle_gamma   90.00
#
_symmetry.space_group_name_H-M   'P 1'
#
loop_
_entity.id
_entity.type
_entity.pdbx_description
1 polymer ?
#
loop_
_entity_poly.entity_id
_entity_poly.type
_entity_poly.pdbx_seq_one_letter_code
_entity_poly.pdbx_strand_id
1 'polypeptide(L)'
;MGIFDFLKPKKDKSPMDAVMQMMIEYIEQNPQACKSDEIPQGSGEFGLDIKNPVPVKTIPGNEIYLKRLRTIDGENITWKRDGSREINEIWGNIDVYNIFDSSGNKISTIYISPYHWKISQKAPKGFKII
;
A
#
# COMPACT_ATOMS: atom_id res chain seq x y z
N MET A 1 -23.27 20.67 42.62
CA MET A 1 -22.81 19.41 42.01
C MET A 1 -23.96 18.86 41.18
N GLY A 2 -23.80 18.79 39.85
CA GLY A 2 -24.85 18.38 38.91
C GLY A 2 -24.70 16.91 38.52
N ILE A 3 -25.80 16.18 38.60
CA ILE A 3 -25.97 14.72 38.39
C ILE A 3 -26.15 14.31 36.91
N PHE A 4 -25.69 15.13 35.95
CA PHE A 4 -25.97 14.90 34.51
C PHE A 4 -24.74 15.05 33.62
N ASP A 5 -23.66 14.31 33.92
CA ASP A 5 -22.44 14.39 33.09
C ASP A 5 -21.84 13.04 32.70
N PHE A 6 -22.62 11.96 32.69
CA PHE A 6 -22.04 10.63 32.45
C PHE A 6 -22.86 9.64 31.61
N LEU A 7 -23.38 10.07 30.47
CA LEU A 7 -23.72 9.14 29.39
C LEU A 7 -23.39 9.77 28.03
N LYS A 8 -22.09 9.81 27.69
CA LYS A 8 -21.70 9.91 26.28
C LYS A 8 -22.02 8.55 25.63
N PRO A 9 -22.85 8.49 24.57
CA PRO A 9 -23.07 7.24 23.88
C PRO A 9 -21.74 6.74 23.33
N LYS A 10 -21.39 5.47 23.60
CA LYS A 10 -20.31 4.79 22.86
C LYS A 10 -20.71 4.84 21.39
N LYS A 11 -19.96 5.61 20.59
CA LYS A 11 -20.17 5.70 19.15
C LYS A 11 -19.89 4.31 18.57
N ASP A 12 -20.92 3.64 18.06
CA ASP A 12 -20.75 2.35 17.41
C ASP A 12 -19.72 2.48 16.29
N LYS A 13 -18.74 1.57 16.25
CA LYS A 13 -17.71 1.56 15.20
C LYS A 13 -18.40 1.30 13.87
N SER A 14 -18.12 2.14 12.87
CA SER A 14 -18.67 1.91 11.53
C SER A 14 -18.10 0.60 10.96
N PRO A 15 -18.78 -0.03 9.98
CA PRO A 15 -18.23 -1.20 9.29
C PRO A 15 -16.82 -0.95 8.72
N MET A 16 -16.54 0.28 8.25
CA MET A 16 -15.22 0.67 7.76
C MET A 16 -14.17 0.71 8.87
N ASP A 17 -14.53 1.19 10.07
CA ASP A 17 -13.62 1.20 11.22
C ASP A 17 -13.26 -0.23 11.66
N ALA A 18 -14.22 -1.15 11.60
CA ALA A 18 -13.97 -2.57 11.89
C ALA A 18 -13.03 -3.21 10.86
N VAL A 19 -13.26 -2.95 9.56
CA VAL A 19 -12.36 -3.43 8.49
C VAL A 19 -10.95 -2.87 8.65
N MET A 20 -10.83 -1.57 8.96
CA MET A 20 -9.53 -0.95 9.20
C MET A 20 -8.82 -1.57 10.40
N GLN A 21 -9.55 -1.83 11.49
CA GLN A 21 -9.01 -2.49 12.68
C GLN A 21 -8.46 -3.89 12.36
N MET A 22 -9.20 -4.70 11.59
CA MET A 22 -8.71 -6.02 11.15
C MET A 22 -7.43 -5.93 10.31
N MET A 23 -7.33 -4.92 9.42
CA MET A 23 -6.10 -4.72 8.65
C MET A 23 -4.92 -4.31 9.53
N ILE A 24 -5.15 -3.49 10.57
CA ILE A 24 -4.09 -3.14 11.53
C ILE A 24 -3.63 -4.38 12.31
N GLU A 25 -4.55 -5.20 12.80
CA GLU A 25 -4.23 -6.44 13.50
C GLU A 25 -3.46 -7.42 12.59
N TYR A 26 -3.75 -7.43 11.29
CA TYR A 26 -2.99 -8.21 10.31
C TYR A 26 -1.56 -7.66 10.12
N ILE A 27 -1.38 -6.34 10.10
CA ILE A 27 -0.04 -5.71 10.07
C ILE A 27 0.75 -6.06 11.35
N GLU A 28 0.11 -6.13 12.51
CA GLU A 28 0.77 -6.50 13.77
C GLU A 28 1.33 -7.93 13.75
N GLN A 29 0.72 -8.83 12.97
CA GLN A 29 1.18 -10.20 12.79
C GLN A 29 2.32 -10.34 11.76
N ASN A 30 2.59 -9.30 10.97
CA ASN A 30 3.60 -9.33 9.94
C ASN A 30 5.01 -9.11 10.53
N PRO A 31 5.90 -10.13 10.56
CA PRO A 31 7.26 -9.97 11.08
C PRO A 31 8.15 -9.08 10.21
N GLN A 32 7.76 -8.80 8.96
CA GLN A 32 8.44 -7.91 8.03
C GLN A 32 7.79 -6.50 7.97
N ALA A 33 6.74 -6.23 8.76
CA ALA A 33 6.11 -4.91 8.76
C ALA A 33 7.13 -3.83 9.14
N CYS A 34 7.27 -2.83 8.28
CA CYS A 34 8.32 -1.83 8.38
C CYS A 34 7.75 -0.42 8.34
N LYS A 35 8.56 0.54 8.79
CA LYS A 35 8.31 1.99 8.71
C LYS A 35 9.21 2.68 7.68
N SER A 36 10.10 1.93 7.06
CA SER A 36 10.99 2.35 5.98
C SER A 36 10.27 2.38 4.64
N ASP A 37 10.88 3.02 3.64
CA ASP A 37 10.33 3.07 2.28
C ASP A 37 10.55 1.77 1.49
N GLU A 38 11.37 0.85 2.02
CA GLU A 38 11.65 -0.48 1.47
C GLU A 38 11.48 -1.54 2.56
N ILE A 39 11.06 -2.74 2.16
CA ILE A 39 11.03 -3.91 3.04
C ILE A 39 12.48 -4.38 3.21
N PRO A 40 13.05 -4.40 4.43
CA PRO A 40 14.47 -4.74 4.61
C PRO A 40 14.87 -6.12 4.07
N GLN A 41 13.93 -7.07 4.08
CA GLN A 41 14.10 -8.43 3.58
C GLN A 41 13.82 -8.57 2.07
N GLY A 42 13.34 -7.52 1.41
CA GLY A 42 13.05 -7.52 -0.01
C GLY A 42 14.31 -7.70 -0.86
N SER A 43 14.15 -8.36 -2.01
CA SER A 43 15.24 -8.60 -2.97
C SER A 43 14.79 -8.37 -4.41
N GLY A 44 15.69 -7.88 -5.26
CA GLY A 44 15.34 -7.45 -6.62
C GLY A 44 15.01 -5.96 -6.71
N GLU A 45 14.51 -5.54 -7.87
CA GLU A 45 14.28 -4.12 -8.19
C GLU A 45 13.04 -3.58 -7.44
N PHE A 46 13.22 -2.50 -6.69
CA PHE A 46 12.16 -1.94 -5.83
C PHE A 46 10.88 -1.61 -6.61
N GLY A 47 9.77 -2.20 -6.18
CA GLY A 47 8.44 -2.06 -6.76
C GLY A 47 8.25 -2.70 -8.13
N LEU A 48 9.31 -3.22 -8.76
CA LEU A 48 9.30 -3.83 -10.10
C LEU A 48 9.55 -5.34 -10.06
N ASP A 49 10.01 -5.86 -8.94
CA ASP A 49 10.09 -7.29 -8.64
C ASP A 49 9.09 -7.64 -7.54
N ILE A 50 8.39 -8.77 -7.70
CA ILE A 50 7.47 -9.28 -6.69
C ILE A 50 8.18 -9.57 -5.36
N LYS A 51 9.49 -9.82 -5.38
CA LYS A 51 10.30 -10.05 -4.18
C LYS A 51 10.76 -8.77 -3.49
N ASN A 52 10.55 -7.60 -4.09
CA ASN A 52 10.81 -6.30 -3.48
C ASN A 52 9.62 -5.33 -3.72
N PRO A 53 8.42 -5.67 -3.24
CA PRO A 53 7.24 -4.86 -3.46
C PRO A 53 7.30 -3.56 -2.64
N VAL A 54 6.52 -2.57 -3.06
CA VAL A 54 6.40 -1.31 -2.35
C VAL A 54 5.65 -1.55 -1.03
N PRO A 55 6.23 -1.23 0.15
CA PRO A 55 5.51 -1.32 1.41
C PRO A 55 4.53 -0.15 1.53
N VAL A 56 3.25 -0.45 1.78
CA VAL A 56 2.24 0.55 2.09
C VAL A 56 1.38 0.16 3.29
N LYS A 57 0.76 1.18 3.88
CA LYS A 57 -0.18 1.02 4.98
C LYS A 57 -1.57 0.75 4.44
N THR A 58 -2.03 -0.50 4.62
CA THR A 58 -3.35 -1.03 4.28
C THR A 58 -3.70 -0.96 2.78
N ILE A 59 -4.76 -1.66 2.37
CA ILE A 59 -5.17 -1.73 0.96
C ILE A 59 -5.48 -0.33 0.37
N PRO A 60 -6.16 0.59 1.08
CA PRO A 60 -6.32 1.97 0.60
C PRO A 60 -4.99 2.71 0.35
N GLY A 61 -3.91 2.32 1.02
CA GLY A 61 -2.57 2.86 0.82
C GLY A 61 -2.03 2.63 -0.59
N ASN A 62 -2.45 1.56 -1.27
CA ASN A 62 -2.07 1.29 -2.66
C ASN A 62 -2.48 2.44 -3.59
N GLU A 63 -3.74 2.87 -3.49
CA GLU A 63 -4.30 3.94 -4.30
C GLU A 63 -3.62 5.28 -4.01
N ILE A 64 -3.31 5.55 -2.74
CA ILE A 64 -2.59 6.77 -2.35
C ILE A 64 -1.18 6.77 -2.96
N TYR A 65 -0.47 5.65 -2.90
CA TYR A 65 0.85 5.53 -3.49
C TYR A 65 0.85 5.70 -5.01
N LEU A 66 -0.03 4.96 -5.72
CA LEU A 66 -0.14 5.00 -7.18
C LEU A 66 -0.51 6.40 -7.69
N LYS A 67 -1.41 7.12 -6.99
CA LYS A 67 -1.78 8.50 -7.33
C LYS A 67 -0.61 9.49 -7.31
N ARG A 68 0.44 9.22 -6.53
CA ARG A 68 1.63 10.07 -6.48
C ARG A 68 2.70 9.68 -7.51
N LEU A 69 2.58 8.53 -8.16
CA LEU A 69 3.56 8.12 -9.16
C LEU A 69 3.38 8.91 -10.46
N ARG A 70 4.50 9.27 -11.05
CA ARG A 70 4.60 9.87 -12.39
C ARG A 70 5.69 9.16 -13.17
N THR A 71 5.60 9.20 -14.49
CA THR A 71 6.75 8.83 -15.34
C THR A 71 7.94 9.73 -15.00
N ILE A 72 9.15 9.32 -15.40
CA ILE A 72 10.35 10.13 -15.13
C ILE A 72 10.22 11.56 -15.72
N ASP A 73 9.55 11.67 -16.87
CA ASP A 73 9.27 12.94 -17.56
C ASP A 73 8.20 13.78 -16.85
N GLY A 74 7.45 13.19 -15.90
CA GLY A 74 6.43 13.89 -15.10
C GLY A 74 5.00 13.70 -15.56
N GLU A 75 4.77 12.82 -16.54
CA GLU A 75 3.43 12.53 -17.01
C GLU A 75 2.64 11.69 -15.99
N ASN A 76 1.32 11.90 -16.00
CA ASN A 76 0.39 11.08 -15.23
C ASN A 76 0.42 9.64 -15.74
N ILE A 77 0.22 8.70 -14.82
CA ILE A 77 -0.02 7.29 -15.14
C ILE A 77 -1.48 6.94 -14.88
N THR A 78 -1.93 5.84 -15.48
CA THR A 78 -3.14 5.14 -15.04
C THR A 78 -2.78 3.70 -14.66
N TRP A 79 -3.65 3.02 -13.91
CA TRP A 79 -3.38 1.65 -13.47
C TRP A 79 -4.63 0.77 -13.48
N LYS A 80 -4.39 -0.54 -13.63
CA LYS A 80 -5.40 -1.59 -13.47
C LYS A 80 -4.86 -2.68 -12.55
N ARG A 81 -5.63 -3.04 -11.53
CA ARG A 81 -5.28 -4.15 -10.64
C ARG A 81 -5.36 -5.48 -11.40
N ASP A 82 -4.33 -6.31 -11.22
CA ASP A 82 -4.15 -7.65 -11.80
C ASP A 82 -4.18 -8.76 -10.72
N GLY A 83 -5.04 -8.54 -9.73
CA GLY A 83 -5.20 -9.41 -8.57
C GLY A 83 -4.09 -9.25 -7.53
N SER A 84 -3.89 -10.31 -6.76
CA SER A 84 -2.82 -10.45 -5.78
C SER A 84 -2.10 -11.78 -5.97
N ARG A 85 -0.89 -11.90 -5.41
CA ARG A 85 -0.05 -13.10 -5.45
C ARG A 85 0.59 -13.30 -4.08
N GLU A 86 0.81 -14.54 -3.71
CA GLU A 86 1.54 -14.90 -2.49
C GLU A 86 2.83 -15.60 -2.89
N ILE A 87 3.91 -15.26 -2.19
CA ILE A 87 5.24 -15.85 -2.35
C ILE A 87 5.82 -16.13 -0.96
N ASN A 88 6.87 -16.93 -0.88
CA ASN A 88 7.45 -17.30 0.41
C ASN A 88 8.34 -16.19 1.00
N GLU A 89 8.91 -15.32 0.16
CA GLU A 89 9.91 -14.32 0.56
C GLU A 89 9.31 -13.10 1.26
N ILE A 90 8.06 -12.77 0.95
CA ILE A 90 7.36 -11.59 1.49
C ILE A 90 6.10 -12.05 2.20
N TRP A 91 5.89 -11.57 3.42
CA TRP A 91 4.73 -11.92 4.22
C TRP A 91 3.44 -11.33 3.65
N GLY A 92 2.43 -12.19 3.52
CA GLY A 92 1.09 -11.81 3.03
C GLY A 92 1.01 -11.65 1.52
N ASN A 93 -0.20 -11.38 1.04
CA ASN A 93 -0.46 -11.16 -0.37
C ASN A 93 0.13 -9.84 -0.88
N ILE A 94 0.75 -9.90 -2.06
CA ILE A 94 1.23 -8.76 -2.81
C ILE A 94 0.21 -8.42 -3.88
N ASP A 95 -0.25 -7.18 -3.90
CA ASP A 95 -1.13 -6.65 -4.95
C ASP A 95 -0.32 -6.30 -6.20
N VAL A 96 -0.87 -6.67 -7.36
CA VAL A 96 -0.22 -6.47 -8.66
C VAL A 96 -0.99 -5.43 -9.46
N TYR A 97 -0.29 -4.43 -9.99
CA TYR A 97 -0.89 -3.37 -10.80
C TYR A 97 -0.18 -3.23 -12.13
N ASN A 98 -0.93 -3.28 -13.23
CA ASN A 98 -0.43 -2.93 -14.55
C ASN A 98 -0.53 -1.41 -14.71
N ILE A 99 0.58 -0.77 -15.09
CA ILE A 99 0.70 0.68 -15.23
C ILE A 99 0.72 1.05 -16.71
N PHE A 100 -0.01 2.11 -17.04
CA PHE A 100 -0.18 2.60 -18.40
C PHE A 100 0.20 4.08 -18.51
N ASP A 101 0.77 4.44 -19.65
CA ASP A 101 1.05 5.84 -20.02
C ASP A 101 -0.21 6.61 -20.46
N SER A 102 -0.03 7.87 -20.83
CA SER A 102 -1.07 8.77 -21.34
C SER A 102 -1.70 8.30 -22.65
N SER A 103 -1.00 7.46 -23.42
CA SER A 103 -1.47 6.86 -24.67
C SER A 103 -2.18 5.52 -24.48
N GLY A 104 -2.23 5.01 -23.24
CA GLY A 104 -2.84 3.73 -22.90
C GLY A 104 -1.94 2.52 -23.11
N ASN A 105 -0.64 2.71 -23.39
CA ASN A 105 0.30 1.60 -23.51
C ASN A 105 0.72 1.12 -22.12
N LYS A 106 0.79 -0.20 -21.93
CA LYS A 106 1.35 -0.77 -20.69
C LYS A 106 2.85 -0.50 -20.66
N ILE A 107 3.31 0.23 -19.65
CA ILE A 107 4.72 0.60 -19.48
C ILE A 107 5.41 -0.17 -18.34
N SER A 108 4.66 -0.68 -17.37
CA SER A 108 5.24 -1.42 -16.25
C SER A 108 4.21 -2.28 -15.50
N THR A 109 4.68 -3.10 -14.58
CA THR A 109 3.90 -3.74 -13.52
C THR A 109 4.51 -3.34 -12.17
N ILE A 110 3.68 -2.81 -11.27
CA ILE A 110 4.07 -2.44 -9.91
C ILE A 110 3.51 -3.45 -8.92
N TYR A 111 4.37 -3.91 -8.02
CA TYR A 111 4.04 -4.81 -6.92
C TYR A 111 3.94 -4.02 -5.61
N ILE A 112 2.85 -4.18 -4.86
CA ILE A 112 2.60 -3.45 -3.62
C ILE A 112 2.24 -4.43 -2.50
N SER A 113 2.90 -4.30 -1.35
CA SER A 113 2.57 -5.03 -0.13
C SER A 113 1.80 -4.10 0.83
N PRO A 114 0.48 -4.29 1.03
CA PRO A 114 -0.36 -3.40 1.84
C PRO A 114 -0.29 -3.66 3.36
N TYR A 115 0.72 -4.40 3.83
CA TYR A 115 0.79 -4.86 5.21
C TYR A 115 1.95 -4.25 6.02
N HIS A 116 2.20 -2.96 5.85
CA HIS A 116 3.28 -2.22 6.52
C HIS A 116 2.77 -0.97 7.26
N TRP A 117 3.64 -0.33 8.05
CA TRP A 117 3.24 0.75 8.96
C TRP A 117 3.21 2.14 8.33
N LYS A 118 3.80 2.30 7.14
CA LYS A 118 3.90 3.57 6.40
C LYS A 118 3.62 3.31 4.92
N ILE A 119 3.11 4.33 4.22
CA ILE A 119 3.11 4.39 2.76
C ILE A 119 4.50 4.85 2.30
N SER A 120 5.22 3.99 1.58
CA SER A 120 6.55 4.30 1.04
C SER A 120 6.55 5.63 0.28
N GLN A 121 7.64 6.39 0.41
CA GLN A 121 7.91 7.63 -0.32
C GLN A 121 8.95 7.46 -1.43
N LYS A 122 9.48 6.25 -1.62
CA LYS A 122 10.43 5.93 -2.70
C LYS A 122 9.66 5.61 -3.98
N ALA A 123 10.20 6.01 -5.14
CA ALA A 123 9.69 5.62 -6.44
C ALA A 123 10.41 4.38 -6.98
N PRO A 124 9.74 3.49 -7.74
CA PRO A 124 10.39 2.46 -8.54
C PRO A 124 11.26 3.11 -9.63
N LYS A 125 12.30 2.41 -10.08
CA LYS A 125 13.16 2.91 -11.16
C LYS A 125 12.32 3.23 -12.41
N GLY A 126 12.60 4.38 -13.04
CA GLY A 126 11.82 4.88 -14.19
C GLY A 126 10.60 5.72 -13.82
N PHE A 127 10.31 5.89 -12.52
CA PHE A 127 9.23 6.72 -12.01
C PHE A 127 9.75 7.77 -11.02
N LYS A 128 8.89 8.71 -10.66
CA LYS A 128 9.08 9.64 -9.54
C LYS A 128 7.79 9.79 -8.72
N ILE A 129 7.94 10.22 -7.47
CA ILE A 129 6.85 10.57 -6.57
C ILE A 129 6.68 12.09 -6.56
N ILE A 130 5.44 12.58 -6.60
CA ILE A 130 5.05 13.98 -6.39
C ILE A 130 4.43 14.23 -5.01
#